data_AF-A0A8R1HUQ3-F1
#
_entry.id   AF-A0A8R1HUQ3-F1
#
_cell.length_a   1.000
_cell.length_b   1.000
_cell.length_c   1.000
_cell.angle_alpha   90.00
_cell.angle_beta   90.00
_cell.angle_gamma   90.00
#
_symmetry.space_group_name_H-M   'P 1'
#
loop_
_entity.id
_entity.type
_entity.pdbx_description
1 polymer ?
#
loop_
_entity_poly.entity_id
_entity_poly.type
_entity_poly.pdbx_seq_one_letter_code
_entity_poly.pdbx_strand_id
1 'polypeptide(L)'
;MTYPKDREPLLRDSDCGNEIENEKWQHELFKFSDAISFIHIKRERICPRAVFLIVATILGLFLVDQYRISMRRTELEECNDVLAECENVPFNETLVPPFYNYLEDFTVSRRYDISLCLIPKVMSTIGTAVLCYIDDPHAFSNANRSIAHETYDGRFCEGNEMKSFASVSRNLHSDFENVIVVRDPFDRFISGFTEKCVKYEGLDLCHGCGVDIRCFLRKQYRRFMRMSMLFPVYTLADTHFAPQTWFCDMKNSLNKSKVIKYANRGEERDQMIDSILEVFERRNVTMEEQGEVRNELSKGKTIHSTRGSTIRLDYEKMMKEDVSIRRAIVRMYYYDFLYFGYKI
;
A
#
# COMPACT_ATOMS: atom_id res chain seq x y z
N MET A 1 18.82 -21.93 -11.74
CA MET A 1 17.78 -22.09 -12.78
C MET A 1 16.44 -22.26 -12.08
N THR A 2 15.60 -21.23 -12.09
CA THR A 2 14.22 -21.22 -11.57
C THR A 2 13.40 -20.31 -12.49
N TYR A 3 12.16 -20.67 -12.79
CA TYR A 3 11.39 -20.07 -13.90
C TYR A 3 10.89 -18.62 -13.61
N PRO A 4 10.78 -17.76 -14.63
CA PRO A 4 10.54 -16.32 -14.46
C PRO A 4 9.05 -15.93 -14.60
N LYS A 5 8.14 -16.55 -13.84
CA LYS A 5 6.73 -16.12 -13.80
C LYS A 5 6.15 -15.85 -12.41
N ASP A 6 6.81 -16.31 -11.34
CA ASP A 6 6.37 -16.09 -9.96
C ASP A 6 7.40 -15.24 -9.21
N ARG A 7 7.20 -13.91 -9.18
CA ARG A 7 7.76 -12.92 -8.20
C ARG A 7 7.46 -11.45 -8.53
N GLU A 8 6.24 -10.99 -8.24
CA GLU A 8 6.13 -9.77 -7.42
C GLU A 8 6.49 -10.18 -5.98
N PRO A 9 7.46 -9.56 -5.31
CA PRO A 9 7.90 -10.04 -4.01
C PRO A 9 6.89 -9.72 -2.90
N LEU A 10 6.56 -10.75 -2.10
CA LEU A 10 5.78 -10.71 -0.85
C LEU A 10 4.25 -10.67 -0.96
N LEU A 11 3.67 -11.64 -1.67
CA LEU A 11 2.46 -12.32 -1.20
C LEU A 11 2.76 -13.81 -1.08
N ARG A 12 2.38 -14.40 0.05
CA ARG A 12 2.46 -15.85 0.28
C ARG A 12 1.14 -16.44 -0.16
N ASP A 13 1.16 -17.29 -1.19
CA ASP A 13 -0.03 -18.00 -1.64
C ASP A 13 -0.65 -18.80 -0.49
N SER A 14 -1.90 -18.50 -0.18
CA SER A 14 -2.80 -19.39 0.54
C SER A 14 -3.74 -20.01 -0.48
N ASP A 15 -3.28 -21.07 -1.12
CA ASP A 15 -4.09 -21.92 -1.98
C ASP A 15 -5.26 -22.50 -1.17
N CYS A 16 -6.48 -22.34 -1.69
CA CYS A 16 -7.74 -22.75 -1.06
C CYS A 16 -8.76 -23.15 -2.14
N GLY A 17 -8.37 -24.08 -3.00
CA GLY A 17 -9.29 -24.91 -3.79
C GLY A 17 -9.83 -26.06 -2.94
N ASN A 18 -11.14 -26.31 -2.99
CA ASN A 18 -11.81 -27.34 -2.19
C ASN A 18 -11.48 -28.76 -2.67
N GLU A 19 -11.44 -29.72 -1.74
CA GLU A 19 -11.93 -31.07 -2.01
C GLU A 19 -12.72 -31.61 -0.80
N ILE A 20 -13.68 -32.50 -1.08
CA ILE A 20 -14.76 -32.97 -0.20
C ILE A 20 -14.54 -34.47 0.09
N GLU A 21 -15.26 -35.02 1.09
CA GLU A 21 -15.21 -36.41 1.59
C GLU A 21 -14.06 -36.69 2.59
N ASN A 22 -14.20 -37.45 3.68
CA ASN A 22 -15.35 -38.05 4.40
C ASN A 22 -14.88 -38.30 5.87
N GLU A 23 -15.68 -38.58 6.92
CA GLU A 23 -17.09 -38.99 7.06
C GLU A 23 -17.63 -38.59 8.48
N LYS A 24 -18.73 -39.21 8.96
CA LYS A 24 -19.16 -39.48 10.38
C LYS A 24 -18.51 -38.65 11.52
N TRP A 25 -19.27 -37.96 12.38
CA TRP A 25 -20.16 -38.58 13.39
C TRP A 25 -21.22 -37.59 13.96
N GLN A 26 -22.45 -38.09 14.17
CA GLN A 26 -23.47 -37.71 15.17
C GLN A 26 -23.60 -36.20 15.56
N HIS A 27 -24.68 -35.48 15.23
CA HIS A 27 -26.08 -35.77 15.60
C HIS A 27 -26.25 -36.25 17.06
N GLU A 28 -26.30 -35.32 18.02
CA GLU A 28 -27.12 -35.31 19.26
C GLU A 28 -26.79 -34.04 20.09
N LEU A 29 -27.57 -32.97 19.95
CA LEU A 29 -27.42 -31.73 20.75
C LEU A 29 -28.74 -31.21 21.34
N PHE A 30 -29.74 -32.08 21.48
CA PHE A 30 -31.03 -31.77 22.09
C PHE A 30 -31.49 -32.90 23.02
N LYS A 31 -30.84 -33.00 24.19
CA LYS A 31 -31.31 -33.72 25.40
C LYS A 31 -30.41 -33.42 26.60
N PHE A 32 -30.61 -32.26 27.23
CA PHE A 32 -30.00 -31.93 28.52
C PHE A 32 -30.95 -31.10 29.41
N SER A 33 -32.19 -31.55 29.56
CA SER A 33 -33.12 -31.10 30.62
C SER A 33 -33.54 -32.21 31.59
N ASP A 34 -33.51 -33.47 31.16
CA ASP A 34 -34.15 -34.59 31.89
C ASP A 34 -33.12 -35.55 32.51
N ALA A 35 -32.19 -34.99 33.29
CA ALA A 35 -31.18 -35.76 34.04
C ALA A 35 -30.91 -35.24 35.46
N ILE A 36 -31.91 -34.59 36.09
CA ILE A 36 -31.81 -34.04 37.46
C ILE A 36 -32.39 -35.02 38.53
N SER A 37 -33.02 -36.12 38.13
CA SER A 37 -33.43 -37.20 39.04
C SER A 37 -32.40 -38.33 39.08
N PHE A 38 -32.00 -38.74 40.29
CA PHE A 38 -31.07 -39.85 40.60
C PHE A 38 -29.56 -39.61 40.36
N ILE A 39 -28.97 -38.69 41.14
CA ILE A 39 -27.65 -38.94 41.74
C ILE A 39 -27.82 -38.94 43.26
N HIS A 40 -27.78 -40.13 43.86
CA HIS A 40 -27.58 -40.27 45.30
C HIS A 40 -26.14 -39.83 45.60
N ILE A 41 -25.96 -38.60 46.12
CA ILE A 41 -24.64 -38.07 46.47
C ILE A 41 -24.10 -38.85 47.68
N LYS A 42 -23.37 -39.92 47.41
CA LYS A 42 -22.44 -40.52 48.36
C LYS A 42 -21.34 -39.49 48.59
N ARG A 43 -21.07 -39.15 49.85
CA ARG A 43 -20.24 -38.02 50.28
C ARG A 43 -18.73 -38.29 50.09
N GLU A 44 -18.31 -38.53 48.86
CA GLU A 44 -16.91 -38.62 48.47
C GLU A 44 -16.38 -37.21 48.15
N ARG A 45 -15.11 -36.96 48.50
CA ARG A 45 -14.53 -35.62 48.49
C ARG A 45 -14.39 -35.14 47.04
N ILE A 46 -15.29 -34.26 46.59
CA ILE A 46 -15.07 -33.46 45.37
C ILE A 46 -13.72 -32.75 45.56
N CYS A 47 -12.73 -33.18 44.80
CA CYS A 47 -11.36 -32.72 44.99
C CYS A 47 -11.31 -31.22 44.68
N PRO A 48 -10.85 -30.35 45.60
CA PRO A 48 -10.99 -28.90 45.45
C PRO A 48 -10.40 -28.37 44.13
N ARG A 49 -9.36 -29.04 43.60
CA ARG A 49 -8.76 -28.76 42.29
C ARG A 49 -9.76 -28.79 41.12
N ALA A 50 -10.75 -29.68 41.13
CA ALA A 50 -11.76 -29.75 40.06
C ALA A 50 -12.72 -28.55 40.11
N VAL A 51 -13.12 -28.13 41.31
CA VAL A 51 -13.94 -26.91 41.50
C VAL A 51 -13.15 -25.66 41.09
N PHE A 52 -11.89 -25.56 41.49
CA PHE A 52 -11.02 -24.46 41.06
C PHE A 52 -10.84 -24.39 39.54
N LEU A 53 -10.68 -25.51 38.85
CA LEU A 53 -10.60 -25.53 37.38
C LEU A 53 -11.88 -25.04 36.70
N ILE A 54 -13.05 -25.48 37.17
CA ILE A 54 -14.35 -25.03 36.64
C ILE A 54 -14.54 -23.52 36.88
N VAL A 55 -14.28 -23.05 38.10
CA VAL A 55 -14.39 -21.62 38.45
C VAL A 55 -13.40 -20.77 37.66
N ALA A 56 -12.15 -21.21 37.48
CA ALA A 56 -11.16 -20.51 36.66
C ALA A 56 -11.55 -20.48 35.18
N THR A 57 -12.16 -21.55 34.65
CA THR A 57 -12.65 -21.59 33.26
C THR A 57 -13.82 -20.63 33.06
N ILE A 58 -14.78 -20.58 33.99
CA ILE A 58 -15.91 -19.65 33.94
C ILE A 58 -15.41 -18.19 34.07
N LEU A 59 -14.47 -17.91 34.96
CA LEU A 59 -13.82 -16.59 35.06
C LEU A 59 -13.08 -16.21 33.77
N GLY A 60 -12.34 -17.14 33.16
CA GLY A 60 -11.67 -16.92 31.88
C GLY A 60 -12.65 -16.59 30.75
N LEU A 61 -13.74 -17.34 30.63
CA LEU A 61 -14.81 -17.06 29.65
C LEU A 61 -15.49 -15.71 29.92
N PHE A 62 -15.77 -15.37 31.17
CA PHE A 62 -16.34 -14.07 31.54
C PHE A 62 -15.40 -12.91 31.21
N LEU A 63 -14.09 -13.06 31.47
CA LEU A 63 -13.08 -12.06 31.09
C LEU A 63 -12.97 -11.90 29.57
N VAL A 64 -13.02 -12.99 28.80
CA VAL A 64 -13.03 -12.95 27.33
C VAL A 64 -14.29 -12.26 26.80
N ASP A 65 -15.46 -12.51 27.41
CA ASP A 65 -16.71 -11.87 26.97
C ASP A 65 -16.78 -10.39 27.38
N GLN A 66 -16.36 -10.03 28.59
CA GLN A 66 -16.18 -8.63 29.00
C GLN A 66 -15.18 -7.90 28.09
N TYR A 67 -14.07 -8.54 27.71
CA TYR A 67 -13.14 -8.00 26.72
C TYR A 67 -13.81 -7.81 25.35
N ARG A 68 -14.58 -8.80 24.85
CA ARG A 68 -15.34 -8.69 23.59
C ARG A 68 -16.44 -7.63 23.63
N ILE A 69 -17.04 -7.36 24.79
CA ILE A 69 -18.05 -6.30 24.97
C ILE A 69 -17.36 -4.94 25.03
N SER A 70 -16.23 -4.82 25.75
CA SER A 70 -15.40 -3.62 25.78
C SER A 70 -14.91 -3.26 24.38
N MET A 71 -14.32 -4.22 23.66
CA MET A 71 -13.88 -4.04 22.27
C MET A 71 -15.05 -3.61 21.37
N ARG A 72 -16.22 -4.25 21.46
CA ARG A 72 -17.41 -3.82 20.69
C ARG A 72 -17.93 -2.43 21.05
N ARG A 73 -17.70 -1.95 22.28
CA ARG A 73 -18.05 -0.58 22.68
C ARG A 73 -17.05 0.42 22.10
N THR A 74 -15.75 0.13 22.17
CA THR A 74 -14.71 0.93 21.51
C THR A 74 -14.92 0.96 19.99
N GLU A 75 -15.26 -0.16 19.36
CA GLU A 75 -15.66 -0.21 17.94
C GLU A 75 -16.93 0.58 17.62
N LEU A 76 -17.81 0.87 18.61
CA LEU A 76 -18.99 1.72 18.44
C LEU A 76 -18.69 3.21 18.63
N GLU A 77 -17.65 3.53 19.40
CA GLU A 77 -17.20 4.89 19.72
C GLU A 77 -16.14 5.40 18.71
N GLU A 78 -15.37 4.49 18.10
CA GLU A 78 -14.45 4.77 16.99
C GLU A 78 -15.18 5.20 15.70
N CYS A 79 -14.53 6.04 14.91
CA CYS A 79 -14.96 6.46 13.57
C CYS A 79 -14.85 5.29 12.56
N ASN A 80 -15.74 4.31 12.71
CA ASN A 80 -15.62 3.00 12.08
C ASN A 80 -16.06 3.01 10.59
N ASP A 81 -16.71 4.09 10.13
CA ASP A 81 -16.94 4.38 8.71
C ASP A 81 -16.20 5.66 8.30
N VAL A 82 -15.17 5.50 7.46
CA VAL A 82 -14.35 6.59 6.93
C VAL A 82 -15.16 7.63 6.13
N LEU A 83 -16.32 7.25 5.60
CA LEU A 83 -17.23 8.13 4.85
C LEU A 83 -18.18 8.92 5.75
N ALA A 84 -18.31 8.59 7.04
CA ALA A 84 -19.25 9.25 7.95
C ALA A 84 -18.76 10.62 8.45
N GLU A 85 -19.71 11.47 8.82
CA GLU A 85 -19.48 12.58 9.76
C GLU A 85 -19.17 11.93 11.13
N CYS A 86 -17.93 12.00 11.62
CA CYS A 86 -17.58 11.39 12.92
C CYS A 86 -17.62 12.48 13.99
N GLU A 87 -18.82 12.96 14.28
CA GLU A 87 -19.08 14.13 15.13
C GLU A 87 -18.47 14.02 16.54
N ASN A 88 -18.35 12.79 17.06
CA ASN A 88 -17.87 12.49 18.40
C ASN A 88 -16.37 12.14 18.48
N VAL A 89 -15.65 12.09 17.34
CA VAL A 89 -14.22 11.71 17.31
C VAL A 89 -13.39 12.85 16.74
N PRO A 90 -12.36 13.35 17.47
CA PRO A 90 -11.45 14.37 16.98
C PRO A 90 -10.87 14.00 15.61
N PHE A 91 -10.87 14.93 14.65
CA PHE A 91 -10.51 14.61 13.26
C PHE A 91 -9.11 13.99 13.12
N ASN A 92 -8.16 14.45 13.95
CA ASN A 92 -6.79 13.92 14.06
C ASN A 92 -6.73 12.44 14.49
N GLU A 93 -7.69 11.95 15.27
CA GLU A 93 -7.80 10.54 15.67
C GLU A 93 -8.44 9.67 14.57
N THR A 94 -9.05 10.30 13.55
CA THR A 94 -9.59 9.64 12.35
C THR A 94 -8.59 9.59 11.19
N LEU A 95 -7.31 9.92 11.43
CA LEU A 95 -6.27 9.95 10.42
C LEU A 95 -5.45 8.67 10.42
N VAL A 96 -5.16 8.18 9.21
CA VAL A 96 -4.11 7.18 9.02
C VAL A 96 -2.76 7.82 9.39
N PRO A 97 -1.98 7.24 10.31
CA PRO A 97 -0.75 7.88 10.81
C PRO A 97 0.35 7.90 9.74
N PRO A 98 1.31 8.84 9.81
CA PRO A 98 2.41 8.92 8.87
C PRO A 98 3.50 7.91 9.23
N PHE A 99 4.43 7.66 8.29
CA PHE A 99 5.71 7.02 8.57
C PHE A 99 5.65 5.62 9.19
N TYR A 100 4.56 4.88 8.97
CA TYR A 100 4.58 3.42 9.14
C TYR A 100 5.52 2.84 8.08
N ASN A 101 6.55 2.09 8.48
CA ASN A 101 7.50 1.53 7.51
C ASN A 101 6.87 0.33 6.80
N TYR A 102 6.21 0.59 5.66
CA TYR A 102 5.46 -0.40 4.91
C TYR A 102 6.36 -1.19 3.95
N LEU A 103 7.08 -0.48 3.07
CA LEU A 103 7.91 -1.07 2.02
C LEU A 103 9.05 -0.13 1.63
N GLU A 104 10.26 -0.67 1.59
CA GLU A 104 11.44 0.04 1.12
C GLU A 104 11.91 -0.57 -0.21
N ASP A 105 11.68 0.14 -1.29
CA ASP A 105 12.12 -0.24 -2.63
C ASP A 105 12.80 0.96 -3.30
N PHE A 106 13.99 0.74 -3.85
CA PHE A 106 14.77 1.76 -4.54
C PHE A 106 15.37 1.21 -5.84
N THR A 107 15.46 2.05 -6.88
CA THR A 107 16.42 1.87 -7.96
C THR A 107 17.59 2.81 -7.73
N VAL A 108 18.82 2.40 -8.04
CA VAL A 108 20.01 3.26 -7.97
C VAL A 108 20.73 3.33 -9.32
N SER A 109 21.35 4.48 -9.62
CA SER A 109 22.50 4.52 -10.52
C SER A 109 23.76 4.59 -9.67
N ARG A 110 24.63 3.58 -9.82
CA ARG A 110 25.93 3.53 -9.15
C ARG A 110 26.95 4.41 -9.86
N ARG A 111 26.79 4.59 -11.18
CA ARG A 111 27.63 5.47 -12.00
C ARG A 111 27.55 6.94 -11.57
N TYR A 112 26.41 7.36 -11.01
CA TYR A 112 26.11 8.75 -10.66
C TYR A 112 25.77 8.99 -9.18
N ASP A 113 25.78 7.95 -8.34
CA ASP A 113 25.26 7.99 -6.95
C ASP A 113 23.89 8.67 -6.84
N ILE A 114 22.94 8.22 -7.65
CA ILE A 114 21.54 8.65 -7.56
C ILE A 114 20.73 7.47 -7.06
N SER A 115 19.83 7.71 -6.12
CA SER A 115 18.81 6.74 -5.72
C SER A 115 17.42 7.31 -5.91
N LEU A 116 16.48 6.46 -6.36
CA LEU A 116 15.09 6.80 -6.52
C LEU A 116 14.26 5.90 -5.61
N CYS A 117 13.51 6.50 -4.70
CA CYS A 117 12.46 5.82 -3.95
C CYS A 117 11.30 5.39 -4.88
N LEU A 118 10.98 4.09 -4.89
CA LEU A 118 9.96 3.52 -5.75
C LEU A 118 8.59 3.49 -5.06
N ILE A 119 7.85 4.59 -5.19
CA ILE A 119 6.47 4.68 -4.69
C ILE A 119 5.49 4.26 -5.81
N PRO A 120 4.50 3.40 -5.55
CA PRO A 120 3.49 3.04 -6.53
C PRO A 120 2.68 4.25 -7.03
N LYS A 121 2.38 4.24 -8.33
CA LYS A 121 1.56 5.24 -9.05
C LYS A 121 2.15 6.65 -9.19
N VAL A 122 3.45 6.85 -8.92
CA VAL A 122 4.12 8.16 -9.07
C VAL A 122 5.35 8.09 -9.99
N MET A 123 5.20 7.46 -11.16
CA MET A 123 6.25 7.25 -12.17
C MET A 123 7.30 6.17 -11.84
N SER A 124 7.13 5.34 -10.81
CA SER A 124 8.11 4.30 -10.41
C SER A 124 8.72 3.49 -11.58
N THR A 125 7.91 2.87 -12.44
CA THR A 125 8.41 2.07 -13.59
C THR A 125 9.31 2.88 -14.54
N ILE A 126 8.90 4.11 -14.88
CA ILE A 126 9.66 4.97 -15.81
C ILE A 126 10.88 5.55 -15.10
N GLY A 127 10.79 5.89 -13.81
CA GLY A 127 11.92 6.37 -13.02
C GLY A 127 13.01 5.29 -12.87
N THR A 128 12.61 4.03 -12.68
CA THR A 128 13.53 2.88 -12.80
C THR A 128 14.17 2.85 -14.19
N ALA A 129 13.38 2.92 -15.27
CA ALA A 129 13.90 2.91 -16.64
C ALA A 129 14.90 4.05 -16.92
N VAL A 130 14.61 5.27 -16.45
CA VAL A 130 15.51 6.44 -16.52
C VAL A 130 16.83 6.16 -15.81
N LEU A 131 16.79 5.67 -14.56
CA LEU A 131 18.02 5.39 -13.81
C LEU A 131 18.87 4.29 -14.45
N CYS A 132 18.24 3.26 -15.03
CA CYS A 132 18.97 2.20 -15.72
C CYS A 132 19.56 2.64 -17.05
N TYR A 133 18.86 3.51 -17.79
CA TYR A 133 19.39 4.12 -19.00
C TYR A 133 20.64 4.96 -18.71
N ILE A 134 20.65 5.80 -17.67
CA ILE A 134 21.86 6.59 -17.36
C ILE A 134 22.99 5.72 -16.78
N ASP A 135 22.67 4.63 -16.06
CA ASP A 135 23.70 3.74 -15.49
C ASP A 135 24.45 2.95 -16.59
N ASP A 136 23.73 2.40 -17.58
CA ASP A 136 24.32 1.78 -18.78
C ASP A 136 23.49 2.09 -20.06
N PRO A 137 23.76 3.24 -20.72
CA PRO A 137 23.03 3.65 -21.92
C PRO A 137 23.25 2.71 -23.10
N HIS A 138 24.43 2.10 -23.20
CA HIS A 138 24.79 1.21 -24.29
C HIS A 138 24.03 -0.11 -24.19
N ALA A 139 24.02 -0.75 -23.02
CA ALA A 139 23.28 -1.99 -22.84
C ALA A 139 21.76 -1.75 -22.95
N PHE A 140 21.24 -0.63 -22.42
CA PHE A 140 19.83 -0.26 -22.56
C PHE A 140 19.41 -0.08 -24.03
N SER A 141 20.23 0.63 -24.82
CA SER A 141 20.00 0.85 -26.25
C SER A 141 20.16 -0.42 -27.08
N ASN A 142 21.20 -1.22 -26.82
CA ASN A 142 21.44 -2.51 -27.50
C ASN A 142 20.32 -3.54 -27.24
N ALA A 143 19.63 -3.43 -26.10
CA ALA A 143 18.43 -4.22 -25.79
C ALA A 143 17.15 -3.70 -26.48
N ASN A 144 17.25 -2.68 -27.35
CA ASN A 144 16.14 -2.02 -28.04
C ASN A 144 15.02 -1.51 -27.09
N ARG A 145 15.39 -1.04 -25.90
CA ARG A 145 14.44 -0.54 -24.90
C ARG A 145 14.20 0.97 -25.07
N SER A 146 13.04 1.42 -24.60
CA SER A 146 12.64 2.83 -24.54
C SER A 146 12.06 3.10 -23.16
N ILE A 147 12.60 4.13 -22.49
CA ILE A 147 12.15 4.62 -21.19
C ILE A 147 10.62 4.83 -21.17
N ALA A 148 10.05 5.42 -22.22
CA ALA A 148 8.62 5.70 -22.32
C ALA A 148 7.72 4.45 -22.45
N HIS A 149 8.27 3.34 -22.94
CA HIS A 149 7.55 2.10 -23.23
C HIS A 149 7.86 0.96 -22.24
N GLU A 150 8.71 1.20 -21.25
CA GLU A 150 9.17 0.17 -20.33
C GLU A 150 8.04 -0.36 -19.44
N THR A 151 7.98 -1.69 -19.30
CA THR A 151 7.03 -2.43 -18.47
C THR A 151 7.69 -2.98 -17.22
N TYR A 152 6.89 -3.34 -16.20
CA TYR A 152 7.40 -4.06 -15.04
C TYR A 152 7.86 -5.50 -15.40
N ASP A 153 7.23 -6.12 -16.39
CA ASP A 153 7.62 -7.43 -16.90
C ASP A 153 8.90 -7.34 -17.74
N GLY A 154 9.86 -8.23 -17.46
CA GLY A 154 11.13 -8.32 -18.20
C GLY A 154 12.19 -7.28 -17.80
N ARG A 155 12.24 -6.88 -16.52
CA ARG A 155 13.12 -5.81 -15.98
C ARG A 155 14.56 -5.91 -16.48
N PHE A 156 15.06 -4.82 -17.05
CA PHE A 156 16.49 -4.68 -17.40
C PHE A 156 17.39 -4.46 -16.17
N CYS A 157 16.78 -4.02 -15.07
CA CYS A 157 17.44 -3.27 -14.00
C CYS A 157 17.82 -4.07 -12.75
N GLU A 158 17.74 -5.41 -12.78
CA GLU A 158 17.75 -6.23 -11.54
C GLU A 158 19.01 -6.03 -10.67
N GLY A 159 20.16 -5.71 -11.28
CA GLY A 159 21.40 -5.38 -10.54
C GLY A 159 21.34 -4.08 -9.74
N ASN A 160 20.40 -3.19 -10.03
CA ASN A 160 20.30 -1.84 -9.50
C ASN A 160 19.12 -1.64 -8.51
N GLU A 161 18.46 -2.71 -8.09
CA GLU A 161 17.43 -2.67 -7.05
C GLU A 161 18.02 -2.77 -5.63
N MET A 162 17.51 -1.97 -4.70
CA MET A 162 17.87 -2.00 -3.28
C MET A 162 16.59 -2.07 -2.42
N LYS A 163 16.58 -2.95 -1.41
CA LYS A 163 15.41 -3.23 -0.55
C LYS A 163 15.45 -2.55 0.83
N SER A 164 16.31 -1.55 1.01
CA SER A 164 16.28 -0.63 2.16
C SER A 164 17.15 0.61 1.93
N PHE A 165 16.82 1.72 2.61
CA PHE A 165 17.63 2.94 2.58
C PHE A 165 19.04 2.71 3.16
N ALA A 166 19.15 1.80 4.13
CA ALA A 166 20.43 1.32 4.67
C ALA A 166 21.22 0.45 3.67
N SER A 167 20.56 -0.16 2.67
CA SER A 167 21.26 -0.81 1.56
C SER A 167 21.79 0.22 0.56
N VAL A 168 20.98 1.22 0.19
CA VAL A 168 21.41 2.35 -0.66
C VAL A 168 22.65 3.03 -0.05
N SER A 169 22.57 3.41 1.22
CA SER A 169 23.66 4.10 1.96
C SER A 169 24.95 3.28 2.12
N ARG A 170 24.95 1.98 1.79
CA ARG A 170 26.14 1.10 1.79
C ARG A 170 26.69 0.82 0.39
N ASN A 171 25.92 1.09 -0.66
CA ASN A 171 26.29 0.79 -2.05
C ASN A 171 26.62 2.04 -2.88
N LEU A 172 26.25 3.23 -2.39
CA LEU A 172 26.57 4.53 -2.99
C LEU A 172 27.53 5.32 -2.09
N HIS A 173 28.21 6.32 -2.63
CA HIS A 173 29.01 7.27 -1.85
C HIS A 173 28.13 8.09 -0.89
N SER A 174 28.70 8.59 0.20
CA SER A 174 27.93 9.24 1.29
C SER A 174 27.20 10.53 0.89
N ASP A 175 27.60 11.14 -0.23
CA ASP A 175 27.04 12.35 -0.85
C ASP A 175 26.02 12.04 -1.96
N PHE A 176 25.52 10.80 -2.02
CA PHE A 176 24.50 10.38 -2.99
C PHE A 176 23.24 11.24 -2.94
N GLU A 177 22.62 11.48 -4.10
CA GLU A 177 21.36 12.21 -4.16
C GLU A 177 20.18 11.23 -4.06
N ASN A 178 19.40 11.32 -2.96
CA ASN A 178 18.14 10.58 -2.85
C ASN A 178 16.98 11.38 -3.45
N VAL A 179 16.30 10.80 -4.43
CA VAL A 179 15.15 11.37 -5.11
C VAL A 179 13.88 10.66 -4.64
N ILE A 180 12.89 11.45 -4.24
CA ILE A 180 11.55 10.95 -3.92
C ILE A 180 10.57 11.67 -4.84
N VAL A 181 10.01 10.94 -5.81
CA VAL A 181 8.90 11.44 -6.61
C VAL A 181 7.61 11.24 -5.82
N VAL A 182 6.79 12.28 -5.71
CA VAL A 182 5.51 12.28 -4.97
C VAL A 182 4.41 12.87 -5.83
N ARG A 183 3.16 12.44 -5.64
CA ARG A 183 2.00 12.84 -6.44
C ARG A 183 0.89 13.37 -5.54
N ASP A 184 0.07 14.25 -6.10
CA ASP A 184 -1.16 14.68 -5.45
C ASP A 184 -1.98 13.45 -4.99
N PRO A 185 -2.40 13.35 -3.72
CA PRO A 185 -3.06 12.13 -3.22
C PRO A 185 -4.40 11.82 -3.89
N PHE A 186 -5.17 12.81 -4.33
CA PHE A 186 -6.42 12.59 -5.07
C PHE A 186 -6.12 12.01 -6.46
N ASP A 187 -5.18 12.61 -7.20
CA ASP A 187 -4.76 12.13 -8.52
C ASP A 187 -4.11 10.73 -8.45
N ARG A 188 -3.29 10.48 -7.42
CA ARG A 188 -2.69 9.17 -7.15
C ARG A 188 -3.75 8.12 -6.86
N PHE A 189 -4.69 8.40 -5.96
CA PHE A 189 -5.78 7.48 -5.61
C PHE A 189 -6.61 7.12 -6.86
N ILE A 190 -7.07 8.12 -7.63
CA ILE A 190 -7.82 7.86 -8.88
C ILE A 190 -6.99 7.05 -9.86
N SER A 191 -5.69 7.35 -9.99
CA SER A 191 -4.81 6.59 -10.88
C SER A 191 -4.64 5.13 -10.45
N GLY A 192 -4.66 4.85 -9.14
CA GLY A 192 -4.68 3.49 -8.59
C GLY A 192 -6.03 2.81 -8.83
N PHE A 193 -7.14 3.45 -8.47
CA PHE A 193 -8.49 2.90 -8.54
C PHE A 193 -8.90 2.55 -9.98
N THR A 194 -8.73 3.50 -10.89
CA THR A 194 -9.07 3.31 -12.32
C THR A 194 -8.22 2.23 -12.99
N GLU A 195 -6.99 1.98 -12.51
CA GLU A 195 -6.18 0.87 -13.01
C GLU A 195 -6.56 -0.44 -12.32
N LYS A 196 -6.38 -0.54 -11.00
CA LYS A 196 -6.41 -1.82 -10.29
C LYS A 196 -7.82 -2.35 -10.04
N CYS A 197 -8.82 -1.48 -9.89
CA CYS A 197 -10.21 -1.90 -9.65
C CYS A 197 -11.05 -1.93 -10.92
N VAL A 198 -10.86 -0.97 -11.83
CA VAL A 198 -11.75 -0.80 -13.00
C VAL A 198 -11.18 -1.44 -14.27
N LYS A 199 -9.89 -1.25 -14.59
CA LYS A 199 -9.28 -1.86 -15.80
C LYS A 199 -9.08 -3.38 -15.64
N TYR A 200 -8.90 -3.86 -14.42
CA TYR A 200 -8.71 -5.28 -14.08
C TYR A 200 -9.90 -5.86 -13.30
N GLU A 201 -11.12 -5.40 -13.62
CA GLU A 201 -12.37 -5.92 -13.04
C GLU A 201 -12.46 -7.45 -13.24
N GLY A 202 -12.85 -8.18 -12.18
CA GLY A 202 -12.92 -9.65 -12.17
C GLY A 202 -11.75 -10.34 -11.46
N LEU A 203 -10.62 -9.65 -11.25
CA LEU A 203 -9.63 -10.05 -10.26
C LEU A 203 -10.01 -9.44 -8.90
N ASP A 204 -9.93 -10.19 -7.80
CA ASP A 204 -10.31 -9.71 -6.46
C ASP A 204 -9.25 -8.78 -5.82
N LEU A 205 -8.81 -7.79 -6.59
CA LEU A 205 -7.77 -6.85 -6.20
C LEU A 205 -8.29 -5.77 -5.25
N CYS A 206 -9.58 -5.45 -5.30
CA CYS A 206 -10.16 -4.33 -4.57
C CYS A 206 -11.09 -4.79 -3.43
N HIS A 207 -10.62 -5.79 -2.68
CA HIS A 207 -11.22 -6.31 -1.44
C HIS A 207 -12.69 -6.75 -1.60
N GLY A 208 -13.08 -7.31 -2.74
CA GLY A 208 -14.45 -7.72 -3.05
C GLY A 208 -15.42 -6.55 -3.22
N CYS A 209 -14.94 -5.35 -3.60
CA CYS A 209 -15.78 -4.18 -3.89
C CYS A 209 -16.01 -3.94 -5.40
N GLY A 210 -15.27 -4.64 -6.27
CA GLY A 210 -15.27 -4.36 -7.71
C GLY A 210 -14.99 -2.88 -7.98
N VAL A 211 -15.92 -2.22 -8.68
CA VAL A 211 -15.84 -0.80 -9.03
C VAL A 211 -16.47 0.16 -8.01
N ASP A 212 -16.99 -0.31 -6.87
CA ASP A 212 -17.54 0.56 -5.82
C ASP A 212 -16.43 1.22 -4.98
N ILE A 213 -16.15 2.49 -5.30
CA ILE A 213 -15.22 3.36 -4.59
C ILE A 213 -15.58 3.55 -3.10
N ARG A 214 -16.87 3.58 -2.73
CA ARG A 214 -17.31 3.77 -1.33
C ARG A 214 -17.09 2.51 -0.51
N CYS A 215 -17.39 1.34 -1.07
CA CYS A 215 -17.00 0.06 -0.47
C CYS A 215 -15.48 -0.03 -0.31
N PHE A 216 -14.73 0.32 -1.36
CA PHE A 216 -13.28 0.22 -1.36
C PHE A 216 -12.63 1.13 -0.29
N LEU A 217 -13.03 2.40 -0.22
CA LEU A 217 -12.52 3.35 0.78
C LEU A 217 -12.72 2.84 2.21
N ARG A 218 -13.91 2.31 2.53
CA ARG A 218 -14.20 1.72 3.85
C ARG A 218 -13.27 0.56 4.19
N LYS A 219 -13.11 -0.40 3.26
CA LYS A 219 -12.25 -1.57 3.48
C LYS A 219 -10.78 -1.16 3.57
N GLN A 220 -10.30 -0.31 2.66
CA GLN A 220 -8.91 0.12 2.59
C GLN A 220 -8.49 1.00 3.79
N TYR A 221 -9.33 1.92 4.25
CA TYR A 221 -9.07 2.71 5.45
C TYR A 221 -8.95 1.81 6.69
N ARG A 222 -9.90 0.89 6.90
CA ARG A 222 -9.84 -0.07 8.03
C ARG A 222 -8.59 -0.95 7.97
N ARG A 223 -8.13 -1.32 6.76
CA ARG A 223 -6.85 -2.00 6.58
C ARG A 223 -5.67 -1.12 6.99
N PHE A 224 -5.59 0.14 6.56
CA PHE A 224 -4.50 1.04 6.97
C PHE A 224 -4.47 1.32 8.47
N MET A 225 -5.60 1.57 9.12
CA MET A 225 -5.64 1.74 10.58
C MET A 225 -5.10 0.49 11.28
N ARG A 226 -5.56 -0.71 10.89
CA ARG A 226 -5.06 -1.99 11.43
C ARG A 226 -3.59 -2.24 11.13
N MET A 227 -3.11 -1.91 9.93
CA MET A 227 -1.69 -2.00 9.55
C MET A 227 -0.83 -1.10 10.43
N SER A 228 -1.27 0.11 10.76
CA SER A 228 -0.50 1.00 11.63
C SER A 228 -0.38 0.53 13.09
N MET A 229 -1.25 -0.40 13.51
CA MET A 229 -1.33 -0.92 14.88
C MET A 229 -0.79 -2.36 15.04
N LEU A 230 -0.71 -3.12 13.95
CA LEU A 230 -0.40 -4.56 13.93
C LEU A 230 0.55 -4.89 12.77
N PHE A 231 1.00 -6.15 12.68
CA PHE A 231 1.70 -6.68 11.49
C PHE A 231 0.76 -7.64 10.72
N PRO A 232 -0.17 -7.13 9.88
CA PRO A 232 -1.09 -7.98 9.11
C PRO A 232 -0.47 -8.49 7.81
N VAL A 233 -1.15 -9.45 7.18
CA VAL A 233 -0.88 -9.87 5.80
C VAL A 233 -1.28 -8.75 4.84
N TYR A 234 -0.33 -8.30 4.02
CA TYR A 234 -0.53 -7.29 2.98
C TYR A 234 -1.28 -7.85 1.76
N THR A 235 -1.73 -6.97 0.87
CA THR A 235 -2.37 -7.30 -0.41
C THR A 235 -1.84 -6.40 -1.51
N LEU A 236 -2.05 -6.76 -2.78
CA LEU A 236 -1.62 -5.94 -3.91
C LEU A 236 -2.28 -4.55 -3.91
N ALA A 237 -3.52 -4.43 -3.42
CA ALA A 237 -4.15 -3.14 -3.20
C ALA A 237 -3.44 -2.32 -2.12
N ASP A 238 -3.13 -2.90 -0.96
CA ASP A 238 -2.45 -2.15 0.11
C ASP A 238 -1.18 -1.47 -0.43
N THR A 239 -0.37 -2.17 -1.24
CA THR A 239 0.80 -1.58 -1.90
C THR A 239 0.46 -0.41 -2.81
N HIS A 240 -0.55 -0.56 -3.69
CA HIS A 240 -0.89 0.49 -4.66
C HIS A 240 -1.59 1.70 -4.06
N PHE A 241 -2.21 1.55 -2.89
CA PHE A 241 -2.98 2.60 -2.22
C PHE A 241 -2.36 3.11 -0.92
N ALA A 242 -1.33 2.47 -0.34
CA ALA A 242 -0.70 2.94 0.91
C ALA A 242 -0.25 4.41 0.81
N PRO A 243 -0.31 5.21 1.90
CA PRO A 243 0.23 6.56 1.92
C PRO A 243 1.68 6.63 1.44
N GLN A 244 2.03 7.67 0.70
CA GLN A 244 3.37 7.84 0.13
C GLN A 244 4.42 8.01 1.25
N THR A 245 4.02 8.64 2.36
CA THR A 245 4.81 8.73 3.60
C THR A 245 5.15 7.38 4.26
N TRP A 246 4.62 6.24 3.78
CA TRP A 246 4.91 4.90 4.31
C TRP A 246 6.05 4.15 3.61
N PHE A 247 6.59 4.71 2.52
CA PHE A 247 7.61 4.04 1.71
C PHE A 247 9.03 4.49 2.07
N CYS A 248 10.05 3.69 1.71
CA CYS A 248 11.45 4.13 1.62
C CYS A 248 12.06 4.74 2.90
N ASP A 249 11.64 4.25 4.08
CA ASP A 249 12.02 4.79 5.40
C ASP A 249 11.89 6.32 5.47
N MET A 250 10.76 6.85 4.94
CA MET A 250 10.60 8.31 4.72
C MET A 250 10.76 9.15 5.99
N LYS A 251 10.53 8.55 7.17
CA LYS A 251 10.80 9.17 8.46
C LYS A 251 12.23 9.69 8.60
N ASN A 252 13.19 8.93 8.07
CA ASN A 252 14.62 9.17 8.24
C ASN A 252 15.30 9.65 6.96
N SER A 253 14.70 9.41 5.79
CA SER A 253 15.24 9.81 4.47
C SER A 253 14.71 11.16 3.95
N LEU A 254 13.48 11.57 4.28
CA LEU A 254 12.82 12.73 3.66
C LEU A 254 13.62 14.05 3.75
N ASN A 255 14.23 14.33 4.89
CA ASN A 255 15.00 15.56 5.10
C ASN A 255 16.34 15.62 4.34
N LYS A 256 16.78 14.49 3.76
CA LYS A 256 17.99 14.36 2.93
C LYS A 256 17.66 14.15 1.45
N SER A 257 16.40 14.34 1.06
CA SER A 257 15.90 13.95 -0.25
C SER A 257 15.47 15.14 -1.11
N LYS A 258 15.80 15.11 -2.41
CA LYS A 258 15.14 15.96 -3.40
C LYS A 258 13.74 15.39 -3.65
N VAL A 259 12.72 16.09 -3.14
CA VAL A 259 11.33 15.78 -3.42
C VAL A 259 10.92 16.40 -4.75
N ILE A 260 10.43 15.58 -5.68
CA ILE A 260 9.95 16.01 -7.02
C ILE A 260 8.46 15.75 -7.11
N LYS A 261 7.67 16.77 -7.49
CA LYS A 261 6.22 16.61 -7.67
C LYS A 261 5.93 16.03 -9.05
N TYR A 262 5.28 14.87 -9.08
CA TYR A 262 4.82 14.24 -10.31
C TYR A 262 3.70 15.06 -10.94
N ALA A 263 3.87 15.39 -12.22
CA ALA A 263 2.85 15.99 -13.05
C ALA A 263 2.86 15.37 -14.45
N ASN A 264 1.72 15.40 -15.14
CA ASN A 264 1.60 14.82 -16.48
C ASN A 264 0.98 15.75 -17.53
N ARG A 265 0.70 17.01 -17.20
CA ARG A 265 0.12 18.00 -18.13
C ARG A 265 0.87 19.32 -18.09
N GLY A 266 0.99 19.95 -19.26
CA GLY A 266 1.44 21.33 -19.42
C GLY A 266 2.74 21.65 -18.69
N GLU A 267 2.84 22.90 -18.23
CA GLU A 267 4.00 23.45 -17.56
C GLU A 267 4.45 22.63 -16.34
N GLU A 268 3.52 22.12 -15.53
CA GLU A 268 3.86 21.31 -14.34
C GLU A 268 4.64 20.03 -14.72
N ARG A 269 4.33 19.40 -15.85
CA ARG A 269 5.09 18.23 -16.35
C ARG A 269 6.49 18.64 -16.75
N ASP A 270 6.62 19.78 -17.41
CA ASP A 270 7.91 20.24 -17.91
C ASP A 270 8.79 20.67 -16.73
N GLN A 271 8.23 21.35 -15.73
CA GLN A 271 8.86 21.60 -14.41
C GLN A 271 9.28 20.33 -13.67
N MET A 272 8.49 19.25 -13.73
CA MET A 272 8.86 17.94 -13.17
C MET A 272 10.07 17.35 -13.91
N ILE A 273 10.10 17.42 -15.25
CA ILE A 273 11.24 16.95 -16.05
C ILE A 273 12.49 17.78 -15.76
N ASP A 274 12.35 19.12 -15.69
CA ASP A 274 13.43 20.03 -15.35
C ASP A 274 14.01 19.72 -13.95
N SER A 275 13.15 19.43 -12.97
CA SER A 275 13.56 19.04 -11.61
C SER A 275 14.32 17.71 -11.55
N ILE A 276 14.07 16.79 -12.50
CA ILE A 276 14.82 15.53 -12.64
C ILE A 276 16.20 15.83 -13.25
N LEU A 277 16.25 16.64 -14.31
CA LEU A 277 17.51 16.99 -14.96
C LEU A 277 18.42 17.86 -14.08
N GLU A 278 17.86 18.69 -13.20
CA GLU A 278 18.60 19.44 -12.17
C GLU A 278 19.42 18.52 -11.24
N VAL A 279 18.87 17.33 -10.91
CA VAL A 279 19.62 16.29 -10.15
C VAL A 279 20.71 15.68 -11.01
N PHE A 280 20.43 15.46 -12.30
CA PHE A 280 21.36 14.82 -13.23
C PHE A 280 22.55 15.73 -13.56
N GLU A 281 22.31 17.03 -13.71
CA GLU A 281 23.33 18.07 -13.82
C GLU A 281 24.22 18.10 -12.57
N ARG A 282 23.64 18.12 -11.36
CA ARG A 282 24.40 18.05 -10.09
C ARG A 282 25.31 16.83 -9.97
N ARG A 283 24.90 15.68 -10.51
CA ARG A 283 25.68 14.44 -10.49
C ARG A 283 26.52 14.21 -11.75
N ASN A 284 26.63 15.20 -12.64
CA ASN A 284 27.44 15.16 -13.87
C ASN A 284 27.03 14.07 -14.88
N VAL A 285 25.73 13.76 -14.98
CA VAL A 285 25.17 12.98 -16.11
C VAL A 285 25.40 13.77 -17.40
N THR A 286 25.76 13.11 -18.50
CA THR A 286 26.14 13.81 -19.72
C THR A 286 24.97 14.55 -20.37
N MET A 287 25.23 15.62 -21.12
CA MET A 287 24.19 16.36 -21.83
C MET A 287 23.44 15.50 -22.87
N GLU A 288 24.09 14.46 -23.41
CA GLU A 288 23.49 13.51 -24.34
C GLU A 288 22.45 12.62 -23.62
N GLU A 289 22.84 12.00 -22.51
CA GLU A 289 21.94 11.19 -21.67
C GLU A 289 20.78 12.02 -21.11
N GLN A 290 21.05 13.25 -20.64
CA GLN A 290 20.01 14.18 -20.20
C GLN A 290 19.05 14.56 -21.35
N GLY A 291 19.58 14.76 -22.56
CA GLY A 291 18.81 15.07 -23.75
C GLY A 291 17.85 13.94 -24.14
N GLU A 292 18.31 12.69 -24.12
CA GLU A 292 17.44 11.54 -24.42
C GLU A 292 16.41 11.27 -23.32
N VAL A 293 16.78 11.43 -22.04
CA VAL A 293 15.79 11.38 -20.95
C VAL A 293 14.72 12.46 -21.12
N ARG A 294 15.09 13.71 -21.46
CA ARG A 294 14.12 14.78 -21.73
C ARG A 294 13.20 14.41 -22.90
N ASN A 295 13.76 13.86 -23.98
CA ASN A 295 13.03 13.40 -25.16
C ASN A 295 12.01 12.30 -24.78
N GLU A 296 12.45 11.25 -24.10
CA GLU A 296 11.61 10.13 -23.67
C GLU A 296 10.48 10.55 -22.72
N LEU A 297 10.79 11.33 -21.67
CA LEU A 297 9.77 11.84 -20.74
C LEU A 297 8.80 12.82 -21.43
N SER A 298 9.22 13.45 -22.54
CA SER A 298 8.36 14.30 -23.35
C SER A 298 7.37 13.53 -24.22
N LYS A 299 7.61 12.26 -24.57
CA LYS A 299 6.79 11.45 -25.51
C LYS A 299 5.38 11.10 -25.02
N GLY A 300 5.08 11.24 -23.72
CA GLY A 300 3.70 11.33 -23.22
C GLY A 300 3.18 10.14 -22.42
N LYS A 301 2.06 9.52 -22.84
CA LYS A 301 1.35 8.51 -22.01
C LYS A 301 2.10 7.18 -21.98
N THR A 302 2.35 6.68 -20.77
CA THR A 302 2.84 5.32 -20.51
C THR A 302 1.73 4.28 -20.67
N ILE A 303 2.11 2.99 -20.79
CA ILE A 303 1.19 1.84 -20.91
C ILE A 303 0.19 1.76 -19.73
N HIS A 304 0.61 2.20 -18.54
CA HIS A 304 -0.17 2.24 -17.30
C HIS A 304 -0.96 3.55 -17.10
N SER A 305 -1.01 4.41 -18.11
CA SER A 305 -1.68 5.70 -18.02
C SER A 305 -3.20 5.57 -18.18
N THR A 306 -3.93 5.70 -17.07
CA THR A 306 -5.41 5.80 -17.08
C THR A 306 -5.92 7.20 -17.48
N ARG A 307 -5.03 8.07 -17.97
CA ARG A 307 -5.31 9.48 -18.26
C ARG A 307 -6.33 9.65 -19.38
N GLY A 308 -7.40 10.39 -19.09
CA GLY A 308 -8.36 10.88 -20.09
C GLY A 308 -9.26 9.78 -20.68
N SER A 309 -9.37 8.62 -20.03
CA SER A 309 -10.56 7.78 -20.24
C SER A 309 -11.78 8.48 -19.64
N THR A 310 -12.95 8.29 -20.26
CA THR A 310 -14.25 8.75 -19.74
C THR A 310 -14.45 8.29 -18.30
N ILE A 311 -14.25 6.99 -18.07
CA ILE A 311 -14.24 6.32 -16.76
C ILE A 311 -13.45 7.12 -15.72
N ARG A 312 -12.24 7.61 -16.04
CA ARG A 312 -11.44 8.36 -15.08
C ARG A 312 -12.06 9.73 -14.76
N LEU A 313 -12.60 10.42 -15.76
CA LEU A 313 -13.28 11.72 -15.57
C LEU A 313 -14.52 11.56 -14.67
N ASP A 314 -15.24 10.44 -14.78
CA ASP A 314 -16.41 10.14 -13.94
C ASP A 314 -16.03 10.00 -12.46
N TYR A 315 -14.94 9.30 -12.13
CA TYR A 315 -14.45 9.21 -10.75
C TYR A 315 -13.80 10.51 -10.25
N GLU A 316 -13.11 11.27 -11.10
CA GLU A 316 -12.61 12.62 -10.76
C GLU A 316 -13.78 13.56 -10.39
N LYS A 317 -14.86 13.53 -11.19
CA LYS A 317 -16.09 14.28 -10.93
C LYS A 317 -16.76 13.83 -9.63
N MET A 318 -16.93 12.53 -9.44
CA MET A 318 -17.53 11.96 -8.22
C MET A 318 -16.77 12.41 -6.97
N MET A 319 -15.44 12.38 -6.98
CA MET A 319 -14.60 12.83 -5.86
C MET A 319 -14.69 14.33 -5.58
N LYS A 320 -14.89 15.14 -6.62
CA LYS A 320 -15.08 16.59 -6.49
C LYS A 320 -16.44 16.94 -5.87
N GLU A 321 -17.49 16.24 -6.29
CA GLU A 321 -18.88 16.49 -5.89
C GLU A 321 -19.23 15.83 -4.54
N ASP A 322 -18.67 14.65 -4.26
CA ASP A 322 -18.97 13.85 -3.07
C ASP A 322 -18.05 14.18 -1.88
N VAL A 323 -18.56 14.99 -0.95
CA VAL A 323 -17.85 15.40 0.27
C VAL A 323 -17.43 14.20 1.13
N SER A 324 -18.20 13.11 1.15
CA SER A 324 -17.88 11.93 1.97
C SER A 324 -16.66 11.17 1.41
N ILE A 325 -16.60 11.01 0.08
CA ILE A 325 -15.44 10.43 -0.62
C ILE A 325 -14.20 11.31 -0.43
N ARG A 326 -14.33 12.63 -0.62
CA ARG A 326 -13.21 13.56 -0.42
C ARG A 326 -12.69 13.49 1.02
N ARG A 327 -13.56 13.57 2.02
CA ARG A 327 -13.21 13.44 3.45
C ARG A 327 -12.47 12.13 3.74
N ALA A 328 -12.92 11.02 3.17
CA ALA A 328 -12.29 9.73 3.41
C ALA A 328 -10.86 9.66 2.85
N ILE A 329 -10.63 10.22 1.67
CA ILE A 329 -9.30 10.28 1.06
C ILE A 329 -8.39 11.22 1.86
N VAL A 330 -8.90 12.35 2.36
CA VAL A 330 -8.13 13.21 3.27
C VAL A 330 -7.78 12.47 4.56
N ARG A 331 -8.69 11.69 5.17
CA ARG A 331 -8.38 10.84 6.34
C ARG A 331 -7.28 9.81 6.06
N MET A 332 -7.28 9.23 4.86
CA MET A 332 -6.28 8.24 4.44
C MET A 332 -4.91 8.83 4.11
N TYR A 333 -4.85 10.08 3.63
CA TYR A 333 -3.61 10.67 3.09
C TYR A 333 -3.26 12.05 3.66
N TYR A 334 -3.84 12.48 4.78
CA TYR A 334 -3.65 13.81 5.38
C TYR A 334 -2.17 14.21 5.47
N TYR A 335 -1.32 13.28 5.90
CA TYR A 335 0.10 13.52 6.04
C TYR A 335 0.86 13.60 4.70
N ASP A 336 0.38 12.94 3.64
CA ASP A 336 0.93 13.15 2.30
C ASP A 336 0.59 14.58 1.81
N PHE A 337 -0.63 15.08 2.06
CA PHE A 337 -0.96 16.49 1.78
C PHE A 337 -0.06 17.45 2.55
N LEU A 338 0.12 17.20 3.85
CA LEU A 338 0.90 18.04 4.76
C LEU A 338 2.41 18.05 4.42
N TYR A 339 3.06 16.89 4.33
CA TYR A 339 4.51 16.80 4.16
C TYR A 339 4.98 17.17 2.75
N PHE A 340 4.15 16.99 1.72
CA PHE A 340 4.50 17.36 0.34
C PHE A 340 3.88 18.69 -0.11
N GLY A 341 3.13 19.37 0.76
CA GLY A 341 2.50 20.66 0.45
C GLY A 341 1.53 20.58 -0.72
N TYR A 342 0.60 19.63 -0.69
CA TYR A 342 -0.57 19.58 -1.58
C TYR A 342 -1.77 20.24 -0.91
N LYS A 343 -2.73 20.70 -1.71
CA LYS A 343 -3.96 21.36 -1.21
C LYS A 343 -5.04 20.31 -0.92
N ILE A 344 -5.84 20.56 0.11
CA ILE A 344 -7.00 19.74 0.55
C ILE A 344 -8.29 20.34 -0.01
#